data_AF-W4VB78-F1
#
_entry.id   AF-W4VB78-F1
#
_cell.length_a   1.000
_cell.length_b   1.000
_cell.length_c   1.000
_cell.angle_alpha   90.00
_cell.angle_beta   90.00
_cell.angle_gamma   90.00
#
_symmetry.space_group_name_H-M   'P 1'
#
loop_
_entity.id
_entity.type
_entity.pdbx_description
1 polymer ?
#
loop_
_entity_poly.entity_id
_entity_poly.type
_entity_poly.pdbx_seq_one_letter_code
_entity_poly.pdbx_strand_id
1 'polypeptide(L)'
;MGLKQDIVLDDMAFHTASSEMKALKERTEALKTKLKQMYRDMTTALDTPAGRQLEMTAEDVLIKPIDDLLLVIQHVSDTLTQIIGTGYYKDIFIKFEQLNESIKFD
;
A
#
# COMPACT_ATOMS: atom_id res chain seq x y z
N MET A 1 28.47 6.44 26.42
CA MET A 1 28.57 5.32 25.47
C MET A 1 27.48 5.49 24.42
N GLY A 2 27.82 5.81 23.18
CA GLY A 2 26.83 5.80 22.09
C GLY A 2 26.53 4.35 21.72
N LEU A 3 25.27 3.95 21.78
CA LEU A 3 24.86 2.65 21.24
C LEU A 3 25.17 2.69 19.74
N LYS A 4 25.79 1.62 19.21
CA LYS A 4 26.36 1.57 17.84
C LYS A 4 25.34 1.79 16.70
N GLN A 5 24.05 1.85 17.01
CA GLN A 5 22.95 2.15 16.11
C GLN A 5 21.88 2.91 16.89
N ASP A 6 21.86 4.24 16.76
CA ASP A 6 20.67 5.01 17.14
C ASP A 6 19.55 4.63 16.16
N ILE A 7 18.45 4.10 16.70
CA ILE A 7 17.26 3.84 15.88
C ILE A 7 16.57 5.18 15.67
N VAL A 8 16.83 5.80 14.51
CA VAL A 8 16.20 7.07 14.12
C VAL A 8 14.96 6.76 13.29
N LEU A 9 13.81 7.29 13.71
CA LEU A 9 12.59 7.26 12.90
C LEU A 9 12.68 8.34 11.81
N ASP A 10 12.66 7.93 10.54
CA ASP A 10 12.59 8.87 9.42
C ASP A 10 11.12 9.18 9.08
N ASP A 11 10.56 10.19 9.77
CA ASP A 11 9.18 10.66 9.56
C ASP A 11 8.90 11.02 8.08
N MET A 12 9.90 11.56 7.37
CA MET A 12 9.76 11.95 5.96
C MET A 12 9.65 10.73 5.05
N ALA A 13 10.42 9.67 5.31
CA ALA A 13 10.32 8.41 4.58
C ALA A 13 8.93 7.79 4.77
N PHE A 14 8.37 7.82 5.99
CA PHE A 14 7.00 7.33 6.25
C PHE A 14 5.93 8.14 5.50
N HIS A 15 6.03 9.48 5.51
CA HIS A 15 5.09 10.34 4.77
C HIS A 15 5.19 10.12 3.26
N THR A 16 6.40 9.94 2.75
CA THR A 16 6.66 9.66 1.33
C THR A 16 6.05 8.33 0.94
N ALA A 17 6.32 7.26 1.69
CA ALA A 17 5.74 5.94 1.46
C ALA A 17 4.20 5.96 1.52
N SER A 18 3.62 6.69 2.48
CA SER A 18 2.17 6.83 2.59
C SER A 18 1.57 7.53 1.35
N SER A 19 2.22 8.59 0.87
CA SER A 19 1.79 9.32 -0.33
C SER A 19 1.91 8.45 -1.59
N GLU A 20 3.02 7.75 -1.74
CA GLU A 20 3.27 6.85 -2.87
C GLU A 20 2.30 5.67 -2.90
N MET A 21 1.94 5.10 -1.75
CA MET A 21 0.94 4.02 -1.68
C MET A 21 -0.45 4.52 -2.08
N LYS A 22 -0.82 5.74 -1.70
CA LYS A 22 -2.07 6.35 -2.15
C LYS A 22 -2.08 6.56 -3.67
N ALA A 23 -1.00 7.08 -4.23
CA ALA A 23 -0.86 7.25 -5.68
C ALA A 23 -0.86 5.90 -6.42
N LEU A 24 -0.22 4.87 -5.84
CA LEU A 24 -0.21 3.52 -6.39
C LEU A 24 -1.63 2.92 -6.40
N LYS A 25 -2.41 3.11 -5.34
CA LYS A 25 -3.82 2.70 -5.29
C LYS A 25 -4.62 3.32 -6.44
N GLU A 26 -4.53 4.64 -6.62
CA GLU A 26 -5.25 5.35 -7.68
C GLU A 26 -4.89 4.83 -9.08
N ARG A 27 -3.60 4.56 -9.31
CA ARG A 27 -3.12 3.97 -10.57
C ARG A 27 -3.64 2.55 -10.79
N THR A 28 -3.69 1.73 -9.74
CA THR A 28 -4.18 0.34 -9.83
C THR A 28 -5.68 0.28 -10.07
N GLU A 29 -6.48 1.16 -9.44
CA GLU A 29 -7.92 1.30 -9.75
C GLU A 29 -8.17 1.73 -11.20
N ALA A 30 -7.37 2.68 -11.70
CA ALA A 30 -7.45 3.11 -13.09
C ALA A 30 -7.08 1.97 -14.06
N LEU A 31 -6.05 1.17 -13.75
CA LEU A 31 -5.65 0.01 -14.54
C LEU A 31 -6.76 -1.05 -14.57
N LYS A 32 -7.33 -1.39 -13.41
CA LYS A 32 -8.46 -2.32 -13.29
C LYS A 32 -9.63 -1.87 -14.17
N THR A 33 -10.00 -0.60 -14.09
CA THR A 33 -11.11 -0.04 -14.88
C THR A 33 -10.83 -0.15 -16.38
N LYS A 34 -9.63 0.20 -16.83
CA LYS A 34 -9.22 0.08 -18.24
C LYS A 34 -9.25 -1.37 -18.74
N LEU A 35 -8.75 -2.31 -17.94
CA LEU A 35 -8.76 -3.73 -18.29
C LEU A 35 -10.19 -4.27 -18.39
N LYS A 36 -11.06 -3.95 -17.41
CA LYS A 36 -12.48 -4.32 -17.47
C LYS A 36 -13.15 -3.80 -18.74
N GLN A 37 -12.88 -2.56 -19.13
CA GLN A 37 -13.43 -1.99 -20.35
C GLN A 37 -12.90 -2.70 -21.60
N MET A 38 -11.59 -2.94 -21.67
CA MET A 38 -10.99 -3.66 -22.80
C MET A 38 -11.60 -5.06 -23.00
N TYR A 39 -11.80 -5.82 -21.92
CA TYR A 39 -12.44 -7.13 -22.02
C TYR A 39 -13.90 -7.05 -22.47
N ARG A 40 -14.66 -6.08 -21.96
CA ARG A 40 -16.03 -5.83 -22.44
C ARG A 40 -16.07 -5.46 -23.92
N ASP A 41 -15.16 -4.63 -24.39
CA ASP A 41 -15.08 -4.23 -25.79
C ASP A 41 -14.74 -5.43 -26.69
N MET A 42 -13.76 -6.26 -26.28
CA MET A 42 -13.38 -7.48 -27.00
C MET A 42 -14.49 -8.50 -27.08
N THR A 43 -15.20 -8.72 -25.97
CA THR A 43 -16.28 -9.71 -25.86
C THR A 43 -17.53 -9.26 -26.62
N THR A 44 -17.82 -7.96 -26.63
CA THR A 44 -18.90 -7.38 -27.45
C THR A 44 -18.57 -7.44 -28.94
N ALA A 45 -17.32 -7.19 -29.33
CA ALA A 45 -16.87 -7.32 -30.71
C ALA A 45 -16.86 -8.78 -31.19
N LEU A 46 -16.67 -9.72 -30.27
CA LEU A 46 -16.67 -11.17 -30.50
C LEU A 46 -17.94 -11.79 -29.91
N ASP A 47 -19.12 -11.50 -30.48
CA ASP A 47 -20.38 -12.14 -30.09
C ASP A 47 -20.43 -13.63 -30.52
N THR A 48 -19.58 -14.41 -29.87
CA THR A 48 -19.33 -15.81 -30.12
C THR A 48 -19.18 -16.54 -28.77
N PRO A 49 -19.37 -17.87 -28.72
CA PRO A 49 -19.09 -18.65 -27.51
C PRO A 49 -17.66 -18.47 -26.98
N ALA A 50 -16.68 -18.24 -27.86
CA ALA A 50 -15.30 -17.95 -27.49
C ALA A 50 -15.15 -16.59 -26.79
N GLY A 51 -15.87 -15.56 -27.25
CA GLY A 51 -15.92 -14.25 -26.58
C GLY A 51 -16.43 -14.38 -25.14
N ARG A 52 -17.52 -15.12 -24.92
CA ARG A 52 -18.06 -15.35 -23.57
C ARG A 52 -17.09 -16.09 -22.63
N GLN A 53 -16.32 -17.06 -23.13
CA GLN A 53 -15.26 -17.70 -22.34
C GLN A 53 -14.12 -16.75 -21.98
N LEU A 54 -13.80 -15.83 -22.89
CA LEU A 54 -12.79 -14.80 -22.68
C LEU A 54 -13.19 -13.82 -21.57
N GLU A 55 -14.46 -13.45 -21.51
CA GLU A 55 -15.03 -12.62 -20.42
C GLU A 55 -14.85 -13.28 -19.05
N MET A 56 -15.29 -14.54 -18.91
CA MET A 56 -15.19 -15.29 -17.66
C MET A 56 -13.74 -15.49 -17.22
N THR A 57 -12.85 -15.84 -18.15
CA THR A 57 -11.43 -16.07 -17.85
C THR A 57 -10.73 -14.77 -17.46
N ALA A 58 -11.06 -13.65 -18.12
CA ALA A 58 -10.50 -12.35 -17.79
C ALA A 58 -10.91 -11.88 -16.39
N GLU A 59 -12.16 -12.11 -16.00
CA GLU A 59 -12.65 -11.78 -14.65
C GLU A 59 -11.92 -12.58 -13.56
N ASP A 60 -11.84 -13.91 -13.72
CA ASP A 60 -11.27 -14.79 -12.69
C ASP A 60 -9.74 -14.75 -12.62
N VAL A 61 -9.06 -14.68 -13.76
CA VAL A 61 -7.59 -14.84 -13.82
C VAL A 61 -6.86 -13.51 -13.74
N LEU A 62 -7.46 -12.42 -14.25
CA LEU A 62 -6.73 -11.16 -14.47
C LEU A 62 -7.26 -10.02 -13.62
N ILE A 63 -8.58 -9.92 -13.42
CA ILE A 63 -9.16 -8.86 -12.58
C ILE A 63 -9.04 -9.20 -11.10
N LYS A 64 -9.35 -10.43 -10.70
CA LYS A 64 -9.32 -10.83 -9.28
C LYS A 64 -7.96 -10.61 -8.60
N PRO A 65 -6.80 -10.95 -9.20
CA PRO A 65 -5.51 -10.64 -8.58
C PRO A 65 -5.26 -9.14 -8.41
N ILE A 66 -5.81 -8.30 -9.30
CA ILE A 66 -5.70 -6.83 -9.18
C ILE A 66 -6.54 -6.33 -7.99
N ASP A 67 -7.70 -6.93 -7.75
CA ASP A 67 -8.53 -6.64 -6.57
C ASP A 67 -7.83 -7.05 -5.27
N ASP A 68 -7.20 -8.22 -5.25
CA ASP A 68 -6.42 -8.68 -4.10
C ASP A 68 -5.22 -7.76 -3.83
N LEU A 69 -4.52 -7.30 -4.89
CA LEU A 69 -3.42 -6.34 -4.75
C LEU A 69 -3.90 -4.98 -4.24
N LEU A 70 -5.08 -4.52 -4.68
CA LEU A 70 -5.68 -3.28 -4.18
C LEU A 70 -5.96 -3.34 -2.69
N LEU A 71 -6.42 -4.48 -2.18
CA LEU A 71 -6.62 -4.69 -0.75
C LEU A 71 -5.31 -4.57 0.03
N VAL A 72 -4.23 -5.17 -0.47
CA VAL A 72 -2.91 -5.09 0.16
C VAL A 72 -2.38 -3.65 0.15
N ILE A 73 -2.46 -2.96 -0.99
CA ILE A 73 -2.03 -1.56 -1.11
C ILE A 73 -2.82 -0.67 -0.13
N GLN A 74 -4.14 -0.88 -0.05
CA GLN A 74 -4.99 -0.16 0.89
C GLN A 74 -4.58 -0.41 2.34
N HIS A 75 -4.38 -1.68 2.71
CA HIS A 75 -3.99 -2.04 4.08
C HIS A 75 -2.64 -1.43 4.49
N VAL A 76 -1.65 -1.45 3.60
CA VAL A 76 -0.34 -0.82 3.84
C VAL A 76 -0.49 0.70 3.95
N SER A 77 -1.27 1.33 3.07
CA SER A 77 -1.53 2.77 3.12
C SER A 77 -2.21 3.20 4.42
N ASP A 78 -3.21 2.46 4.89
CA ASP A 78 -3.93 2.76 6.13
C ASP A 78 -3.03 2.58 7.34
N THR A 79 -2.20 1.53 7.34
CA THR A 79 -1.22 1.28 8.39
C THR A 79 -0.20 2.44 8.47
N LEU A 80 0.34 2.89 7.34
CA LEU A 80 1.24 4.04 7.29
C LEU A 80 0.57 5.32 7.80
N THR A 81 -0.68 5.56 7.37
CA THR A 81 -1.47 6.72 7.82
C THR A 81 -1.72 6.68 9.33
N GLN A 82 -2.02 5.51 9.88
CA GLN A 82 -2.22 5.32 11.32
C GLN A 82 -0.92 5.56 12.09
N ILE A 83 0.21 5.03 11.62
CA ILE A 83 1.53 5.26 12.23
C ILE A 83 1.85 6.76 12.29
N ILE A 84 1.62 7.48 11.18
CA ILE A 84 1.81 8.93 11.08
C ILE A 84 0.87 9.69 12.02
N GLY A 85 -0.43 9.40 11.95
CA GLY A 85 -1.46 10.17 12.66
C GLY A 85 -1.52 9.92 14.17
N THR A 86 -1.10 8.74 14.62
CA THR A 86 -1.07 8.41 16.06
C THR A 86 0.24 8.80 16.74
N GLY A 87 1.29 9.13 15.98
CA GLY A 87 2.62 9.36 16.55
C GLY A 87 3.19 8.14 17.29
N TYR A 88 2.60 6.95 17.09
CA TYR A 88 2.84 5.77 17.92
C TYR A 88 4.32 5.40 18.03
N TYR A 89 5.04 5.44 16.91
CA TYR A 89 6.48 5.18 16.91
C TYR A 89 7.26 6.37 17.46
N LYS A 90 6.88 7.61 17.12
CA LYS A 90 7.54 8.82 17.62
C LYS A 90 7.55 8.89 19.14
N ASP A 91 6.43 8.57 19.79
CA ASP A 91 6.32 8.58 21.25
C ASP A 91 7.20 7.50 21.92
N ILE A 92 7.36 6.35 21.27
CA ILE A 92 8.25 5.28 21.75
C ILE A 92 9.71 5.75 21.67
N PHE A 93 10.11 6.39 20.56
CA PHE A 93 11.47 6.92 20.40
C PHE A 93 11.76 8.05 21.38
N ILE A 94 10.83 8.98 21.60
CA ILE A 94 10.97 10.03 22.62
C ILE A 94 11.15 9.42 24.02
N LYS A 95 10.33 8.42 24.38
CA LYS A 95 10.47 7.74 25.68
C LYS A 95 11.81 7.01 25.80
N PHE A 96 12.29 6.40 24.73
CA PHE A 96 13.58 5.74 24.70
C PHE A 96 14.73 6.74 24.90
N GLU A 97 14.70 7.88 24.19
CA GLU A 97 15.68 8.96 24.37
C GLU A 97 15.68 9.49 25.80
N GLN A 98 14.50 9.79 26.35
CA GLN A 98 14.34 10.23 27.75
C GLN A 98 14.89 9.20 28.74
N LEU A 99 14.62 7.91 28.53
CA LEU A 99 15.14 6.84 29.36
C LEU A 99 16.67 6.78 29.27
N ASN A 100 17.23 6.86 28.07
CA ASN A 100 18.67 6.80 27.84
C ASN A 100 19.41 8.01 28.46
N GLU A 101 18.80 9.19 28.46
CA GLU A 101 19.29 10.37 29.19
C GLU A 101 19.25 10.18 30.71
N SER A 102 18.18 9.56 31.24
CA SER A 102 18.02 9.31 32.67
C SER A 102 18.97 8.24 33.24
N ILE A 103 19.54 7.38 32.39
CA ILE A 103 20.47 6.30 32.76
C ILE A 103 21.94 6.76 32.62
N LYS A 104 22.23 8.04 32.33
CA LYS A 104 23.61 8.55 32.43
C LYS A 104 24.08 8.50 33.89
N PHE A 105 24.72 7.39 34.25
CA PHE A 105 25.49 7.25 35.49
C PHE A 105 26.69 8.21 35.44
N ASP A 106 26.86 9.00 36.49
CA ASP A 106 28.08 9.79 36.77
C ASP A 106 29.35 8.93 36.73
#